data_AF-A0A954NUY6-F1
#
_entry.id   AF-A0A954NUY6-F1
#
_cell.length_a   1.000
_cell.length_b   1.000
_cell.length_c   1.000
_cell.angle_alpha   90.00
_cell.angle_beta   90.00
_cell.angle_gamma   90.00
#
_symmetry.space_group_name_H-M   'P 1'
#
loop_
_entity.id
_entity.type
_entity.pdbx_description
1 polymer ?
#
loop_
_entity_poly.entity_id
_entity_poly.type
_entity_poly.pdbx_seq_one_letter_code
_entity_poly.pdbx_strand_id
1 'polypeptide(L)'
;MAEETEHVSIWKTSRRGLGKRHLLEGYDSEDFPGSMGARPDGCAYFARDQWIAAEFVATSMSGYEDFTIEVRIPHSDYKSHFRQYEQLVTLGGRTGIELPVPATQLDELNRVGVRSSVDLNGDPLHVE
;
A
#
# COMPACT_ATOMS: atom_id res chain seq x y z
N MET A 1 -0.01 -5.04 -29.62
CA MET A 1 1.16 -4.51 -28.90
C MET A 1 0.62 -4.09 -27.55
N ALA A 2 0.86 -4.89 -26.51
CA ALA A 2 0.29 -4.61 -25.19
C ALA A 2 0.92 -3.32 -24.66
N GLU A 3 0.09 -2.37 -24.21
CA GLU A 3 0.53 -1.28 -23.35
C GLU A 3 0.99 -1.92 -22.04
N GLU A 4 2.25 -2.36 -22.00
CA GLU A 4 2.92 -2.74 -20.76
C GLU A 4 2.82 -1.53 -19.84
N THR A 5 2.02 -1.69 -18.80
CA THR A 5 1.60 -0.67 -17.84
C THR A 5 2.78 0.23 -17.47
N GLU A 6 2.73 1.51 -17.88
CA GLU A 6 3.73 2.52 -17.53
C GLU A 6 3.96 2.62 -16.02
N HIS A 7 2.98 2.15 -15.24
CA HIS A 7 2.96 2.19 -13.79
C HIS A 7 2.72 0.81 -13.17
N VAL A 8 3.28 0.64 -11.98
CA VAL A 8 3.02 -0.45 -11.05
C VAL A 8 2.11 0.09 -9.95
N SER A 9 0.94 -0.51 -9.80
CA SER A 9 0.05 -0.25 -8.69
C SER A 9 0.44 -1.08 -7.46
N ILE A 10 0.41 -0.44 -6.29
CA ILE A 10 0.41 -1.08 -4.98
C ILE A 10 -0.76 -0.54 -4.14
N TRP A 11 -1.30 -1.35 -3.25
CA TRP A 11 -2.50 -1.02 -2.48
C TRP A 11 -2.26 -1.10 -0.98
N LYS A 12 -2.86 -0.17 -0.24
CA LYS A 12 -2.81 -0.19 1.22
C LYS A 12 -4.13 0.28 1.81
N THR A 13 -4.59 -0.42 2.83
CA THR A 13 -5.62 0.13 3.71
C THR A 13 -4.97 0.82 4.90
N SER A 14 -5.43 2.04 5.16
CA SER A 14 -4.99 2.85 6.29
C SER A 14 -5.78 2.51 7.53
N ARG A 15 -5.19 2.74 8.71
CA ARG A 15 -5.95 2.74 9.96
C ARG A 15 -6.99 3.86 9.91
N ARG A 16 -8.13 3.64 10.55
CA ARG A 16 -9.20 4.63 10.63
C ARG A 16 -8.67 5.96 11.19
N GLY A 17 -8.98 7.06 10.51
CA GLY A 17 -8.51 8.40 10.84
C GLY A 17 -7.22 8.82 10.13
N LEU A 18 -6.49 7.88 9.51
CA LEU A 18 -5.31 8.17 8.71
C LEU A 18 -5.58 8.17 7.21
N GLY A 19 -6.70 7.58 6.76
CA GLY A 19 -6.96 7.38 5.33
C GLY A 19 -6.92 8.66 4.50
N LYS A 20 -7.65 9.70 4.92
CA LYS A 20 -7.69 10.99 4.21
C LYS A 20 -6.31 11.65 4.16
N ARG A 21 -5.55 11.62 5.26
CA ARG A 21 -4.18 12.16 5.29
C ARG A 21 -3.25 11.37 4.39
N HIS A 22 -3.24 10.04 4.50
CA HIS A 22 -2.43 9.18 3.63
C HIS A 22 -2.73 9.38 2.14
N LEU A 23 -4.00 9.62 1.80
CA LEU A 23 -4.39 9.87 0.43
C LEU A 23 -3.88 11.24 -0.08
N LEU A 24 -4.10 12.30 0.70
CA LEU A 24 -3.84 13.69 0.28
C LEU A 24 -2.38 14.11 0.45
N GLU A 25 -1.78 13.74 1.58
CA GLU A 25 -0.47 14.20 2.02
C GLU A 25 0.61 13.11 1.85
N GLY A 26 0.20 11.85 1.73
CA GLY A 26 1.10 10.71 1.70
C GLY A 26 1.33 10.11 3.08
N TYR A 27 2.25 9.15 3.16
CA TYR A 27 2.52 8.38 4.36
C TYR A 27 3.61 9.03 5.19
N ASP A 28 3.33 9.27 6.48
CA ASP A 28 4.34 9.76 7.42
C ASP A 28 5.07 8.57 8.06
N SER A 29 6.39 8.67 8.18
CA SER A 29 7.19 7.68 8.89
C SER A 29 6.74 7.48 10.35
N GLU A 30 6.24 8.53 11.02
CA GLU A 30 5.76 8.47 12.41
C GLU A 30 4.50 7.58 12.56
N ASP A 31 3.77 7.34 11.47
CA ASP A 31 2.61 6.43 11.45
C ASP A 31 3.00 4.96 11.53
N PHE A 32 4.29 4.66 11.29
CA PHE A 32 4.87 3.33 11.27
C PHE A 32 6.03 3.26 12.27
N PRO A 33 5.75 3.34 13.59
CA PRO A 33 6.79 3.30 14.60
C PRO A 33 7.48 1.94 14.60
N GLY A 34 8.73 1.90 15.05
CA GLY A 34 9.47 0.65 15.20
C GLY A 34 10.82 0.66 14.52
N SER A 35 11.40 -0.52 14.38
CA SER A 35 12.69 -0.71 13.70
C SER A 35 12.72 -2.09 13.07
N MET A 36 13.38 -2.20 11.91
CA MET A 36 13.45 -3.44 11.15
C MET A 36 13.92 -4.60 12.05
N GLY A 37 13.11 -5.66 12.16
CA GLY A 37 13.39 -6.82 13.03
C GLY A 37 12.83 -6.73 14.46
N ALA A 38 12.13 -5.66 14.83
CA ALA A 38 11.40 -5.52 16.10
C ALA A 38 9.88 -5.60 15.90
N ARG A 39 9.09 -5.54 16.99
CA ARG A 39 7.63 -5.36 16.91
C ARG A 39 7.21 -4.14 17.74
N PRO A 40 6.67 -3.07 17.13
CA PRO A 40 6.45 -2.89 15.70
C PRO A 40 7.77 -2.79 14.91
N ASP A 41 7.75 -3.13 13.63
CA ASP A 41 8.94 -3.35 12.79
C ASP A 41 9.33 -2.14 11.93
N GLY A 42 8.59 -1.03 12.03
CA GLY A 42 8.85 0.19 11.27
C GLY A 42 8.53 0.09 9.79
N CYS A 43 7.66 -0.85 9.38
CA CYS A 43 7.27 -1.04 7.98
C CYS A 43 5.83 -0.58 7.71
N ALA A 44 5.63 0.04 6.55
CA ALA A 44 4.34 0.20 5.93
C ALA A 44 4.11 -0.94 4.94
N TYR A 45 3.12 -1.78 5.22
CA TYR A 45 2.76 -2.90 4.35
C TYR A 45 1.82 -2.44 3.24
N PHE A 46 2.19 -2.76 2.01
CA PHE A 46 1.41 -2.60 0.78
C PHE A 46 1.25 -3.95 0.08
N ALA A 47 0.23 -4.09 -0.75
CA ALA A 47 0.04 -5.27 -1.60
C ALA A 47 0.28 -4.92 -3.07
N ARG A 48 0.72 -5.88 -3.88
CA ARG A 48 0.70 -5.82 -5.36
C ARG A 48 -0.56 -6.39 -5.97
N ASP A 49 -1.45 -6.90 -5.12
CA ASP A 49 -2.79 -7.30 -5.51
C ASP A 49 -3.78 -6.67 -4.54
N GLN A 50 -4.73 -5.88 -5.04
CA GLN A 50 -5.69 -5.17 -4.20
C GLN A 50 -6.45 -6.09 -3.23
N TRP A 51 -6.77 -7.32 -3.66
CA TRP A 51 -7.51 -8.27 -2.83
C TRP A 51 -6.80 -8.59 -1.52
N ILE A 52 -5.46 -8.53 -1.46
CA ILE A 52 -4.71 -8.71 -0.21
C ILE A 52 -5.01 -7.55 0.75
N ALA A 53 -4.95 -6.31 0.26
CA ALA A 53 -5.26 -5.14 1.07
C ALA A 53 -6.72 -5.17 1.57
N ALA A 54 -7.67 -5.57 0.71
CA ALA A 54 -9.07 -5.74 1.07
C ALA A 54 -9.30 -6.89 2.08
N GLU A 55 -8.61 -8.02 1.92
CA GLU A 55 -8.71 -9.18 2.81
C GLU A 55 -8.19 -8.87 4.22
N PHE A 56 -7.13 -8.05 4.32
CA PHE A 56 -6.66 -7.53 5.61
C PHE A 56 -7.72 -6.70 6.34
N VAL A 57 -8.53 -5.90 5.62
CA VAL A 57 -9.64 -5.14 6.21
C VAL A 57 -10.73 -6.07 6.70
N ALA A 58 -11.14 -7.04 5.87
CA ALA A 58 -12.19 -7.99 6.20
C ALA A 58 -11.87 -8.84 7.44
N THR A 59 -10.58 -9.15 7.64
CA THR A 59 -10.10 -9.96 8.76
C THR A 59 -9.75 -9.15 10.01
N SER A 60 -9.42 -7.87 9.86
CA SER A 60 -8.99 -7.01 10.97
C SER A 60 -10.15 -6.17 11.53
N MET A 61 -10.87 -6.76 12.49
CA MET A 61 -11.97 -6.15 13.25
C MET A 61 -11.82 -4.62 13.47
N SER A 62 -12.62 -3.81 12.76
CA SER A 62 -12.99 -2.40 13.06
C SER A 62 -11.89 -1.30 13.06
N GLY A 63 -10.61 -1.64 12.86
CA GLY A 63 -9.50 -0.67 12.99
C GLY A 63 -9.09 0.09 11.72
N TYR A 64 -9.66 -0.27 10.58
CA TYR A 64 -9.21 0.17 9.26
C TYR A 64 -10.30 0.99 8.55
N GLU A 65 -9.88 1.80 7.58
CA GLU A 65 -10.81 2.45 6.65
C GLU A 65 -11.54 1.38 5.80
N ASP A 66 -12.69 1.76 5.26
CA ASP A 66 -13.52 0.95 4.35
C ASP A 66 -13.11 1.10 2.88
N PHE A 67 -11.95 1.71 2.62
CA PHE A 67 -11.37 1.89 1.30
C PHE A 67 -9.88 1.55 1.29
N THR A 68 -9.37 1.22 0.11
CA THR A 68 -7.93 1.05 -0.14
C THR A 68 -7.39 2.27 -0.87
N ILE A 69 -6.14 2.62 -0.61
CA ILE A 69 -5.40 3.61 -1.38
C ILE A 69 -4.57 2.83 -2.39
N GLU A 70 -4.82 3.08 -3.68
CA GLU A 70 -3.92 2.70 -4.76
C GLU A 70 -2.81 3.75 -4.88
N VAL A 71 -1.56 3.29 -4.94
CA VAL A 71 -0.40 4.10 -5.31
C VAL A 71 0.12 3.59 -6.65
N ARG A 72 0.03 4.42 -7.69
CA ARG A 72 0.57 4.14 -9.03
C ARG A 72 1.97 4.73 -9.13
N ILE A 73 2.97 3.87 -9.35
CA ILE A 73 4.39 4.22 -9.36
C ILE A 73 4.95 3.94 -10.75
N PRO A 74 5.68 4.85 -11.41
CA PRO A 74 6.31 4.55 -12.69
C PRO A 74 7.17 3.28 -12.61
N HIS A 75 7.12 2.45 -13.65
CA HIS A 75 7.75 1.12 -13.62
C HIS A 75 9.28 1.18 -13.34
N SER A 76 9.96 2.22 -13.84
CA SER A 76 11.39 2.49 -13.56
C SER A 76 11.69 2.70 -12.09
N ASP A 77 10.87 3.51 -11.42
CA ASP A 77 11.03 3.87 -10.01
C ASP A 77 10.63 2.69 -9.13
N TYR A 78 9.58 1.96 -9.49
CA TYR A 78 9.20 0.72 -8.81
C TYR A 78 10.34 -0.30 -8.80
N LYS A 79 10.93 -0.55 -9.97
CA LYS A 79 12.02 -1.50 -10.11
C LYS A 79 13.27 -1.08 -9.34
N SER A 80 13.57 0.22 -9.32
CA SER A 80 14.78 0.77 -8.69
C SER A 80 14.66 0.86 -7.16
N HIS A 81 13.48 1.20 -6.63
CA HIS A 81 13.31 1.54 -5.22
C HIS A 81 12.52 0.49 -4.43
N PHE A 82 11.50 -0.14 -5.02
CA PHE A 82 10.49 -0.88 -4.25
C PHE A 82 10.46 -2.38 -4.50
N ARG A 83 10.87 -2.86 -5.68
CA ARG A 83 10.87 -4.30 -6.03
C ARG A 83 11.64 -5.17 -5.03
N GLN A 84 12.69 -4.62 -4.42
CA GLN A 84 13.48 -5.33 -3.40
C GLN A 84 12.69 -5.69 -2.13
N TYR A 85 11.52 -5.08 -1.91
CA TYR A 85 10.65 -5.37 -0.77
C TYR A 85 9.58 -6.42 -1.10
N GLU A 86 9.47 -6.90 -2.34
CA GLU A 86 8.48 -7.91 -2.68
C GLU A 86 8.70 -9.21 -1.89
N GLN A 87 7.65 -9.65 -1.20
CA GLN A 87 7.59 -10.95 -0.54
C GLN A 87 6.29 -11.68 -0.90
N LEU A 88 6.37 -13.01 -1.02
CA LEU A 88 5.19 -13.84 -1.21
C LEU A 88 4.42 -13.93 0.11
N VAL A 89 3.10 -13.75 0.04
CA VAL A 89 2.19 -13.95 1.16
C VAL A 89 1.05 -14.86 0.74
N THR A 90 0.62 -15.76 1.63
CA THR A 90 -0.56 -16.60 1.43
C THR A 90 -1.63 -16.22 2.42
N LEU A 91 -2.75 -15.72 1.92
CA LEU A 91 -3.94 -15.32 2.68
C LEU A 91 -5.16 -15.97 2.04
N GLY A 92 -6.08 -16.50 2.85
CA GLY A 92 -7.31 -17.12 2.34
C GLY A 92 -7.11 -18.29 1.36
N GLY A 93 -5.92 -18.93 1.34
CA GLY A 93 -5.58 -19.98 0.38
C GLY A 93 -5.11 -19.49 -0.99
N ARG A 94 -4.92 -18.17 -1.17
CA ARG A 94 -4.38 -17.54 -2.38
C ARG A 94 -3.00 -16.97 -2.07
N THR A 95 -2.08 -17.08 -3.03
CA THR A 95 -0.75 -16.46 -2.93
C THR A 95 -0.71 -15.19 -3.76
N GLY A 96 -0.18 -14.13 -3.17
CA GLY A 96 0.06 -12.85 -3.84
C GLY A 96 1.35 -12.22 -3.36
N ILE A 97 1.57 -10.96 -3.73
CA ILE A 97 2.79 -10.22 -3.36
C ILE A 97 2.45 -9.09 -2.39
N GLU A 98 3.21 -9.01 -1.31
CA GLU A 98 3.22 -7.92 -0.34
C GLU A 98 4.57 -7.19 -0.36
N LEU A 99 4.58 -5.93 0.04
CA LEU A 99 5.74 -5.06 0.16
C LEU A 99 5.77 -4.42 1.56
N PRO A 100 6.55 -4.97 2.51
CA PRO A 100 6.99 -4.25 3.70
C PRO A 100 7.96 -3.13 3.32
N VAL A 101 7.44 -1.93 3.05
CA VAL A 101 8.26 -0.75 2.75
C VAL A 101 8.72 -0.13 4.07
N PRO A 102 10.04 0.02 4.32
CA PRO A 102 10.53 0.68 5.54
C PRO A 102 10.04 2.13 5.62
N ALA A 103 9.74 2.61 6.83
CA ALA A 103 9.29 3.98 7.06
C ALA A 103 10.24 5.03 6.47
N THR A 104 11.54 4.74 6.43
CA THR A 104 12.58 5.60 5.83
C THR A 104 12.52 5.73 4.31
N GLN A 105 11.68 4.93 3.63
CA GLN A 105 11.48 4.97 2.18
C GLN A 105 10.13 5.57 1.77
N LEU A 106 9.33 6.02 2.73
CA LEU A 106 8.01 6.56 2.45
C LEU A 106 8.06 7.93 1.75
N ASP A 107 9.08 8.74 2.03
CA ASP A 107 9.29 10.01 1.30
C ASP A 107 9.49 9.77 -0.20
N GLU A 108 10.26 8.74 -0.54
CA GLU A 108 10.48 8.34 -1.93
C GLU A 108 9.17 7.85 -2.56
N LEU A 109 8.38 7.05 -1.85
CA LEU A 109 7.06 6.60 -2.31
C LEU A 109 6.10 7.78 -2.51
N ASN A 110 6.12 8.75 -1.60
CA ASN A 110 5.30 9.96 -1.66
C ASN A 110 5.66 10.82 -2.88
N ARG A 111 6.95 10.86 -3.25
CA ARG A 111 7.53 11.59 -4.38
C ARG A 111 7.15 11.00 -5.74
N VAL A 112 7.24 9.68 -5.90
CA VAL A 112 7.05 9.03 -7.21
C VAL A 112 5.64 8.47 -7.42
N GLY A 113 4.89 8.25 -6.34
CA GLY A 113 3.58 7.63 -6.38
C GLY A 113 2.43 8.63 -6.53
N VAL A 114 1.52 8.36 -7.46
CA VAL A 114 0.21 9.04 -7.55
C VAL A 114 -0.83 8.22 -6.81
N ARG A 115 -1.60 8.85 -5.92
CA ARG A 115 -2.54 8.18 -5.02
C ARG A 115 -3.99 8.37 -5.46
N SER A 116 -4.79 7.31 -5.33
CA SER A 116 -6.25 7.32 -5.54
C SER A 116 -6.94 6.41 -4.53
N SER A 117 -8.11 6.79 -4.06
CA SER A 117 -8.96 5.93 -3.24
C SER A 117 -9.81 5.02 -4.13
N VAL A 118 -9.86 3.74 -3.77
CA VAL A 118 -10.75 2.75 -4.38
C VAL A 118 -11.47 1.98 -3.27
N ASP A 119 -12.70 1.55 -3.52
CA ASP A 119 -13.44 0.73 -2.58
C ASP A 119 -12.79 -0.66 -2.42
N LEU A 120 -13.37 -1.54 -1.59
CA LEU A 120 -12.83 -2.88 -1.37
C LEU A 120 -12.97 -3.82 -2.59
N ASN A 121 -13.71 -3.41 -3.63
CA ASN A 121 -13.89 -4.14 -4.89
C ASN A 121 -12.99 -3.63 -6.02
N GLY A 122 -12.41 -2.43 -5.89
CA GLY A 122 -11.55 -1.81 -6.92
C GLY A 122 -12.19 -0.66 -7.67
N ASP A 123 -13.39 -0.26 -7.27
CA ASP A 123 -14.08 0.85 -7.91
C ASP A 123 -13.56 2.19 -7.37
N PRO A 124 -13.27 3.18 -8.24
CA PRO A 124 -12.80 4.49 -7.81
C PRO A 124 -13.78 5.17 -6.86
N LEU A 125 -13.27 5.70 -5.74
CA LEU A 125 -14.04 6.53 -4.83
C LEU A 125 -13.71 8.01 -5.05
N HIS A 126 -14.74 8.83 -5.19
CA HIS A 126 -14.61 10.28 -5.03
C HIS A 126 -14.76 10.62 -3.56
N VAL A 127 -13.63 10.76 -2.87
CA VAL A 127 -13.58 11.28 -1.52
C VAL A 127 -13.54 12.80 -1.58
N GLU A 128 -14.61 13.44 -1.08
CA GLU A 128 -14.73 14.90 -0.90
C GLU A 128 -13.92 15.41 0.32
#